data_AF-A0A523J2W1-F1
#
_entry.id   AF-A0A523J2W1-F1
#
_cell.length_a   1.000
_cell.length_b   1.000
_cell.length_c   1.000
_cell.angle_alpha   90.00
_cell.angle_beta   90.00
_cell.angle_gamma   90.00
#
_symmetry.space_group_name_H-M   'P 1'
#
loop_
_entity.id
_entity.type
_entity.pdbx_description
1 polymer ?
#
loop_
_entity_poly.entity_id
_entity_poly.type
_entity_poly.pdbx_seq_one_letter_code
_entity_poly.pdbx_strand_id
1 'polypeptide(L)'
;MALLSGILLAASLVTGHFNLKIAAGISIFLTVFIMYFFRDPERTIPAGANNILSPADGKVVDIREHFEDEFLQEKCTRVSIFLSVFNVHVNRIPIAG
;
A
#
# COMPACT_ATOMS: atom_id res chain seq x y z
N MET A 1 -5.27 3.29 -10.30
CA MET A 1 -4.00 4.04 -10.14
C MET A 1 -3.50 4.70 -11.42
N ALA A 2 -3.35 3.95 -12.52
CA ALA A 2 -2.88 4.51 -13.81
C ALA A 2 -3.70 5.71 -14.33
N LEU A 3 -5.03 5.68 -14.15
CA LEU A 3 -5.91 6.80 -14.53
C LEU A 3 -5.59 8.08 -13.73
N LEU A 4 -5.41 7.95 -12.41
CA LEU A 4 -5.16 9.08 -11.51
C LEU A 4 -3.78 9.72 -11.76
N SER A 5 -2.75 8.89 -11.91
CA SER A 5 -1.41 9.39 -12.25
C SER A 5 -1.38 10.00 -13.66
N GLY A 6 -2.16 9.47 -14.60
CA GLY A 6 -2.33 10.06 -15.94
C GLY A 6 -2.97 11.45 -15.91
N ILE A 7 -4.02 11.65 -15.10
CA ILE A 7 -4.68 12.96 -14.95
C ILE A 7 -3.72 13.99 -14.33
N LEU A 8 -2.95 13.61 -13.32
CA LEU A 8 -1.99 14.52 -12.67
C LEU A 8 -0.81 14.87 -13.58
N LEU A 9 -0.35 13.92 -14.40
CA LEU A 9 0.65 14.19 -15.41
C LEU A 9 0.13 15.19 -16.44
N ALA A 10 -1.11 15.03 -16.94
CA ALA A 10 -1.74 15.97 -17.85
C ALA A 10 -1.91 17.37 -17.22
N ALA A 11 -2.34 17.46 -15.95
CA ALA A 11 -2.44 18.71 -15.21
C ALA A 11 -1.07 19.42 -15.08
N SER A 12 0.01 18.65 -14.90
CA SER A 12 1.38 19.17 -14.84
C SER A 12 1.80 19.82 -16.16
N LEU A 13 1.46 19.19 -17.30
CA LEU A 13 1.75 19.70 -18.63
C LEU A 13 0.96 20.97 -18.94
N VAL A 14 -0.34 20.99 -18.59
CA VAL A 14 -1.22 22.16 -18.79
C VAL A 14 -0.75 23.35 -17.95
N THR A 15 -0.48 23.16 -16.66
CA THR A 15 -0.01 24.25 -15.78
C THR A 15 1.37 24.76 -16.18
N GLY A 16 2.26 23.88 -16.66
CA GLY A 16 3.55 24.26 -17.23
C GLY A 16 3.40 25.13 -18.48
N HIS A 17 2.46 24.81 -19.37
CA HIS A 17 2.17 25.60 -20.57
C HIS A 17 1.74 27.05 -20.22
N PHE A 18 0.99 27.24 -19.14
CA PHE A 18 0.56 28.57 -18.65
C PHE A 18 1.58 29.27 -17.74
N ASN A 19 2.84 28.84 -17.69
CA ASN A 19 3.90 29.38 -16.84
C ASN A 19 3.61 29.36 -15.32
N LEU A 20 2.68 28.51 -14.86
CA LEU A 20 2.34 28.35 -13.44
C LEU A 20 3.33 27.37 -12.77
N LYS A 21 4.59 27.78 -12.66
CA LYS A 21 5.72 26.91 -12.22
C LYS A 21 5.49 26.22 -10.87
N ILE A 22 4.88 26.91 -9.91
CA ILE A 22 4.57 26.35 -8.58
C ILE A 22 3.52 25.24 -8.70
N ALA A 23 2.43 25.48 -9.43
CA ALA A 23 1.37 24.50 -9.62
C ALA A 23 1.88 23.27 -10.39
N ALA A 24 2.69 23.49 -11.45
CA ALA A 24 3.33 22.41 -12.19
C ALA A 24 4.24 21.57 -11.29
N GLY A 25 5.04 22.19 -10.43
CA GLY A 25 5.89 21.50 -9.46
C GLY A 25 5.10 20.62 -8.50
N ILE A 26 3.99 21.14 -7.95
CA ILE A 26 3.10 20.38 -7.06
C ILE A 26 2.47 19.19 -7.79
N SER A 27 1.95 19.39 -9.00
CA SER A 27 1.35 18.32 -9.78
C SER A 27 2.34 17.21 -10.13
N ILE A 28 3.58 17.55 -10.48
CA ILE A 28 4.65 16.57 -10.73
C ILE A 28 4.96 15.79 -9.46
N PHE A 29 5.17 16.49 -8.33
CA PHE A 29 5.45 15.86 -7.05
C PHE A 29 4.34 14.87 -6.66
N LEU A 30 3.07 15.27 -6.76
CA LEU A 30 1.93 14.41 -6.48
C LEU A 30 1.88 13.20 -7.42
N THR A 31 2.17 13.40 -8.70
CA THR A 31 2.23 12.30 -9.68
C THR A 31 3.25 11.25 -9.26
N VAL A 32 4.48 11.69 -8.95
CA VAL A 32 5.57 10.81 -8.53
C VAL A 32 5.24 10.14 -7.19
N PHE A 33 4.70 10.89 -6.23
CA PHE A 33 4.32 10.35 -4.93
C PHE A 33 3.24 9.26 -5.05
N ILE A 34 2.21 9.47 -5.87
CA ILE A 34 1.16 8.47 -6.06
C ILE A 34 1.69 7.23 -6.77
N MET A 35 2.55 7.38 -7.79
CA MET A 35 3.22 6.24 -8.40
C MET A 35 4.05 5.45 -7.38
N TYR A 36 4.77 6.16 -6.50
CA TYR A 36 5.58 5.54 -5.45
C TYR A 36 4.76 4.86 -4.34
N PHE A 37 3.69 5.49 -3.87
CA PHE A 37 2.86 5.02 -2.76
C PHE A 37 2.08 3.74 -3.13
N PHE A 38 1.59 3.67 -4.37
CA PHE A 38 0.83 2.53 -4.89
C PHE A 38 1.67 1.56 -5.71
N ARG A 39 3.00 1.61 -5.56
CA ARG A 39 3.90 0.64 -6.20
C ARG A 39 3.58 -0.77 -5.71
N ASP A 40 3.73 -1.75 -6.60
CA ASP A 40 3.60 -3.17 -6.23
C ASP A 40 4.77 -3.98 -6.80
N PRO A 41 5.91 -4.06 -6.08
CA PRO A 41 7.06 -4.83 -6.53
C PRO A 41 6.78 -6.34 -6.45
N GLU A 42 7.34 -7.09 -7.40
CA GLU A 42 7.34 -8.55 -7.35
C GLU A 42 8.07 -9.06 -6.09
N ARG A 43 7.57 -10.15 -5.52
CA ARG A 43 8.14 -10.76 -4.30
C ARG A 43 8.37 -12.25 -4.53
N THR A 44 9.49 -12.73 -4.03
CA THR A 44 9.77 -14.16 -3.93
C THR A 44 9.06 -14.74 -2.71
N ILE A 45 8.14 -15.68 -2.95
CA ILE A 45 7.40 -16.35 -1.87
C ILE A 45 8.25 -17.53 -1.37
N PRO A 46 8.58 -17.60 -0.07
CA PRO A 46 9.31 -18.74 0.48
C PRO A 46 8.44 -20.00 0.45
N ALA A 47 9.05 -21.14 0.09
CA ALA A 47 8.37 -22.42 0.05
C ALA A 47 8.03 -22.94 1.46
N GLY A 48 6.87 -23.60 1.61
CA GLY A 48 6.47 -24.28 2.83
C GLY A 48 4.95 -24.38 2.95
N ALA A 49 4.42 -25.61 3.07
CA ALA A 49 2.98 -25.86 3.08
C ALA A 49 2.25 -25.28 4.30
N ASN A 50 2.95 -25.11 5.42
CA ASN A 50 2.39 -24.62 6.69
C ASN A 50 2.85 -23.19 7.03
N ASN A 51 3.42 -22.46 6.07
CA ASN A 51 3.87 -21.10 6.32
C ASN A 51 2.68 -20.14 6.25
N ILE A 52 2.49 -19.34 7.30
CA ILE A 52 1.63 -18.15 7.27
C ILE A 52 2.56 -16.96 7.01
N LEU A 53 2.37 -16.29 5.88
CA LEU A 53 3.20 -15.16 5.48
C LEU A 53 2.63 -13.84 5.98
N SER A 54 3.47 -12.80 6.04
CA SER A 54 2.98 -11.47 6.35
C SER A 54 2.06 -10.98 5.21
N PRO A 55 0.83 -10.53 5.51
CA PRO A 55 -0.09 -10.03 4.49
C PRO A 55 0.33 -8.64 3.96
N ALA A 56 1.16 -7.89 4.69
CA ALA A 56 1.54 -6.53 4.33
C ALA A 56 2.96 -6.17 4.80
N ASP A 57 3.52 -5.10 4.25
CA ASP A 57 4.78 -4.52 4.72
C ASP A 57 4.55 -3.59 5.90
N GLY A 58 5.31 -3.76 6.96
CA GLY A 58 5.39 -2.73 7.96
C GLY A 58 5.91 -3.19 9.29
N LYS A 59 5.50 -2.46 10.32
CA LYS A 59 5.92 -2.74 11.68
C LYS A 59 4.80 -3.47 12.40
N VAL A 60 5.12 -4.61 13.01
CA VAL A 60 4.20 -5.23 13.97
C VAL A 60 4.12 -4.30 15.19
N VAL A 61 2.92 -3.82 15.49
CA VAL A 61 2.67 -2.87 16.58
C VAL A 61 1.95 -3.50 17.78
N ASP A 62 1.31 -4.65 17.59
CA ASP A 62 0.58 -5.36 18.64
C ASP A 62 0.45 -6.85 18.28
N ILE A 63 0.60 -7.73 19.26
CA ILE A 63 0.29 -9.15 19.18
C ILE A 63 -0.43 -9.53 20.47
N ARG A 64 -1.68 -9.99 20.37
CA ARG A 64 -2.49 -10.33 21.55
C ARG A 64 -3.55 -11.38 21.26
N GLU A 65 -4.03 -12.04 22.30
CA GLU A 65 -5.28 -12.81 22.21
C GLU A 65 -6.48 -11.86 22.03
N HIS A 66 -7.40 -12.26 21.17
CA HIS A 66 -8.62 -11.53 20.87
C HIS A 66 -9.74 -12.53 20.57
N PHE A 67 -10.93 -12.28 21.10
CA PHE A 67 -12.11 -12.99 20.64
C PHE A 67 -12.60 -12.30 19.36
N GLU A 68 -12.61 -13.01 18.24
CA GLU A 68 -13.05 -12.48 16.94
C GLU A 68 -14.51 -12.88 16.71
N ASP A 69 -15.36 -11.88 16.57
CA ASP A 69 -16.82 -11.99 16.63
C ASP A 69 -17.53 -11.75 15.29
N GLU A 70 -16.80 -11.61 14.16
CA GLU A 70 -17.41 -11.47 12.83
C GLU A 70 -17.39 -12.78 12.04
N PHE A 71 -16.26 -13.49 12.00
CA PHE A 71 -16.08 -14.65 11.10
C PHE A 71 -15.80 -15.95 11.83
N LEU A 72 -14.88 -15.95 12.79
CA LEU A 72 -14.36 -17.13 13.49
C LEU A 72 -15.21 -17.49 14.72
N GLN A 73 -15.82 -16.50 15.39
CA GLN A 73 -16.61 -16.71 16.62
C GLN A 73 -15.83 -17.42 17.74
N GLU A 74 -14.51 -17.19 17.82
CA GLU A 74 -13.62 -17.86 18.77
C GLU A 74 -12.45 -16.98 19.23
N LYS A 75 -11.68 -17.48 20.21
CA LYS A 75 -10.42 -16.84 20.64
C LYS A 75 -9.32 -17.12 19.62
N CYS A 76 -8.72 -16.07 19.09
CA CYS A 76 -7.60 -16.13 18.16
C CYS A 76 -6.44 -15.23 18.60
N THR A 77 -5.27 -15.42 18.00
CA THR A 77 -4.16 -14.47 18.13
C THR A 77 -4.26 -13.41 17.03
N ARG A 78 -4.41 -12.15 17.43
CA ARG A 78 -4.44 -11.00 16.52
C ARG A 78 -3.06 -10.39 16.40
N VAL A 79 -2.58 -10.24 15.17
CA VAL A 79 -1.34 -9.54 14.82
C VAL A 79 -1.68 -8.24 14.11
N SER A 80 -1.28 -7.10 14.67
CA SER A 80 -1.51 -5.78 14.08
C SER A 80 -0.25 -5.28 13.39
N ILE A 81 -0.34 -4.94 12.11
CA ILE A 81 0.77 -4.43 11.30
C ILE A 81 0.45 -2.99 10.88
N PHE A 82 1.35 -2.06 11.20
CA PHE A 82 1.25 -0.67 10.80
C PHE A 82 2.04 -0.42 9.51
N LEU A 83 1.33 0.04 8.47
CA LEU A 83 1.89 0.46 7.19
C LEU A 83 2.24 1.95 7.26
N SER A 84 3.52 2.29 7.14
CA SER A 84 3.97 3.67 7.01
C SER A 84 3.84 4.15 5.55
N VAL A 85 3.90 5.46 5.31
CA VAL A 85 3.88 6.06 3.96
C VAL A 85 4.99 5.55 3.03
N PHE A 86 6.06 4.97 3.59
CA PHE A 86 7.17 4.40 2.83
C PHE A 86 6.96 2.93 2.47
N ASN A 87 5.97 2.26 3.08
CA ASN A 87 5.69 0.86 2.82
C ASN A 87 4.84 0.71 1.55
N VAL A 88 4.81 -0.51 1.00
CA VAL A 88 3.89 -0.88 -0.06
C VAL A 88 2.47 -0.97 0.53
N HIS A 89 1.53 -0.18 0.01
CA HIS A 89 0.14 -0.16 0.47
C HIS A 89 -0.71 -1.20 -0.26
N VAL A 90 -0.27 -2.46 -0.20
CA VAL A 90 -0.96 -3.62 -0.77
C VAL A 90 -1.03 -4.69 0.31
N ASN A 91 -2.25 -5.18 0.56
CA ASN A 91 -2.48 -6.34 1.40
C ASN A 91 -2.66 -7.57 0.52
N ARG A 92 -1.94 -8.65 0.84
CA ARG A 92 -1.92 -9.93 0.15
C ARG A 92 -2.47 -11.03 1.05
N ILE A 93 -2.96 -12.11 0.43
CA ILE A 93 -3.45 -13.27 1.18
C ILE A 93 -2.24 -14.00 1.81
N PRO A 94 -2.24 -14.24 3.13
CA PRO A 94 -1.08 -14.77 3.85
C PRO A 94 -0.91 -16.30 3.72
N ILE A 95 -1.93 -17.00 3.24
CA ILE A 95 -1.98 -18.46 3.05
C ILE A 95 -2.58 -18.81 1.68
N ALA A 96 -2.37 -20.05 1.21
CA ALA A 96 -3.16 -20.58 0.10
C ALA A 96 -4.61 -20.80 0.57
N GLY A 97 -5.58 -20.44 -0.29
CA GLY A 97 -7.01 -20.61 -0.03
C GLY A 97 -7.53 -21.99 -0.37
#